data_AF-A0AAX4PJA9-F1
#
_entry.id   AF-A0AAX4PJA9-F1
#
_cell.length_a   1.000
_cell.length_b   1.000
_cell.length_c   1.000
_cell.angle_alpha   90.00
_cell.angle_beta   90.00
_cell.angle_gamma   90.00
#
_symmetry.space_group_name_H-M   'P 1'
#
loop_
_entity.id
_entity.type
_entity.pdbx_description
1 polymer ?
#
loop_
_entity_poly.entity_id
_entity_poly.type
_entity_poly.pdbx_seq_one_letter_code
_entity_poly.pdbx_strand_id
1 'polypeptide(L)' 'MAASATSAALFGGGLGFLTQVYSNAVRQLPVLRKPWEHGLASVVGAGFGLAVIDMEERLRVYIEEQTQARSRK' A
#
# COMPACT_ATOMS: atom_id res chain seq x y z
N MET A 1 -9.53 -2.03 -13.99
CA MET A 1 -8.27 -2.81 -14.11
C MET A 1 -7.83 -3.09 -12.69
N ALA A 2 -7.83 -4.36 -12.25
CA ALA A 2 -7.25 -4.69 -10.95
C ALA A 2 -5.78 -4.26 -10.97
N ALA A 3 -5.33 -3.52 -9.95
CA ALA A 3 -3.93 -3.16 -9.85
C ALA A 3 -3.11 -4.46 -9.82
N SER A 4 -2.13 -4.60 -10.70
CA SER A 4 -1.25 -5.77 -10.64
C SER A 4 -0.42 -5.70 -9.35
N ALA A 5 -0.05 -6.86 -8.80
CA ALA A 5 0.79 -6.93 -7.60
C ALA A 5 2.06 -6.08 -7.72
N THR A 6 2.69 -6.09 -8.91
CA THR A 6 3.83 -5.23 -9.23
C THR A 6 3.49 -3.74 -9.15
N SER A 7 2.35 -3.32 -9.74
CA SER A 7 1.93 -1.92 -9.70
C SER A 7 1.60 -1.44 -8.29
N ALA A 8 1.01 -2.28 -7.43
CA ALA A 8 0.73 -1.92 -6.04
C ALA A 8 1.96 -1.95 -5.16
N ALA A 9 2.89 -2.88 -5.38
CA ALA A 9 4.17 -2.86 -4.68
C ALA A 9 4.96 -1.59 -5.03
N LEU A 10 5.00 -1.20 -6.30
CA LEU A 10 5.65 0.04 -6.74
C LEU A 10 4.95 1.28 -6.19
N PHE A 11 3.61 1.32 -6.22
CA PHE A 11 2.84 2.44 -5.70
C PHE A 11 2.98 2.56 -4.19
N GLY A 12 2.79 1.47 -3.46
CA GLY A 12 2.97 1.41 -2.01
C GLY A 12 4.40 1.76 -1.61
N GLY A 13 5.40 1.25 -2.33
CA GLY A 13 6.80 1.57 -2.06
C GLY A 13 7.13 3.04 -2.34
N GLY A 14 6.56 3.62 -3.39
CA GLY A 14 6.64 5.06 -3.64
C GLY A 14 6.02 5.88 -2.52
N LEU A 15 4.85 5.47 -1.98
CA LEU A 15 4.23 6.12 -0.83
C LEU A 15 5.09 6.03 0.44
N GLY A 16 5.73 4.88 0.67
CA GLY A 16 6.67 4.70 1.77
C GLY A 16 7.88 5.64 1.64
N PHE A 17 8.47 5.72 0.45
CA PHE A 17 9.54 6.68 0.14
C PHE A 17 9.11 8.13 0.42
N LEU A 18 7.96 8.53 -0.12
CA LEU A 18 7.45 9.90 0.03
C LEU A 18 7.14 10.24 1.48
N THR A 19 6.66 9.28 2.27
CA THR A 19 6.42 9.45 3.69
C THR A 19 7.73 9.71 4.45
N GLN A 20 8.83 9.04 4.09
CA GLN A 20 10.14 9.29 4.68
C GLN A 20 10.73 10.64 4.26
N VAL A 21 10.57 11.02 2.99
CA VAL A 21 10.92 12.38 2.50
C VAL A 21 10.13 13.44 3.28
N TYR A 22 8.82 13.24 3.44
CA TYR A 22 7.95 14.15 4.17
C TYR A 22 8.34 14.25 5.65
N SER A 23 8.62 13.11 6.31
CA SER A 23 9.09 13.07 7.69
C SER A 23 10.37 13.91 7.89
N ASN A 24 11.34 13.78 6.98
CA ASN A 24 12.57 14.58 7.03
C ASN A 24 12.32 16.06 6.76
N ALA A 25 11.42 16.38 5.82
CA ALA A 25 11.05 17.75 5.50
C ALA A 25 10.37 18.46 6.69
N VAL A 26 9.43 17.80 7.38
CA VAL A 26 8.76 18.33 8.58
C VAL A 26 9.76 18.59 9.71
N ARG A 27 10.79 17.75 9.83
CA ARG A 27 11.86 17.93 10.83
C ARG A 27 12.92 18.97 10.43
N GLN A 28 12.77 19.62 9.27
CA GLN A 28 13.77 20.51 8.67
C GLN A 28 15.16 19.84 8.55
N LEU A 29 15.18 18.53 8.38
CA LEU A 29 16.39 17.75 8.18
C LEU A 29 16.69 17.65 6.67
N PRO A 30 17.97 17.55 6.27
CA PRO A 30 18.30 17.23 4.89
C PRO A 30 17.56 15.97 4.46
N VAL A 31 16.90 16.02 3.30
CA VAL A 31 15.99 14.95 2.81
C VAL A 31 16.69 13.59 2.83
N LEU A 32 17.97 13.54 2.50
CA LEU A 32 18.78 12.32 2.45
C LEU A 32 19.72 12.15 3.66
N ARG A 33 19.39 12.71 4.83
CA ARG A 33 20.24 12.59 6.04
C ARG A 33 20.61 11.14 6.35
N LYS A 34 19.68 10.21 6.15
CA LYS A 34 19.89 8.76 6.27
C LYS A 34 19.26 8.04 5.08
N PRO A 35 20.00 7.79 3.99
CA PRO A 35 19.44 7.29 2.75
C PRO A 35 18.83 5.88 2.89
N TRP A 36 19.35 5.05 3.78
CA TRP A 36 18.83 3.69 4.02
C TRP A 36 17.43 3.66 4.64
N GLU A 37 17.04 4.69 5.40
CA GLU A 37 15.70 4.76 6.00
C GLU A 37 14.62 4.89 4.91
N HIS A 38 14.94 5.56 3.80
CA HIS A 38 14.05 5.63 2.64
C HIS A 38 13.85 4.27 1.98
N GLY A 39 14.92 3.47 1.88
CA GLY A 39 14.83 2.11 1.36
C GLY A 39 13.93 1.22 2.22
N LEU A 40 14.07 1.30 3.55
CA LEU A 40 13.20 0.56 4.47
C LEU A 40 11.75 1.03 4.39
N ALA A 41 11.51 2.35 4.36
CA ALA A 41 10.18 2.90 4.23
C ALA A 41 9.51 2.46 2.91
N SER A 42 10.26 2.42 1.80
CA SER A 42 9.78 1.87 0.54
C SER A 42 9.45 0.39 0.61
N VAL A 43 10.24 -0.43 1.31
CA VAL A 43 9.93 -1.86 1.47
C VAL A 43 8.66 -2.05 2.30
N VAL A 44 8.52 -1.32 3.41
CA VAL A 44 7.31 -1.36 4.24
C VAL A 44 6.10 -0.89 3.44
N GLY A 45 6.24 0.20 2.68
CA GLY A 45 5.20 0.72 1.80
C GLY A 45 4.80 -0.27 0.70
N ALA A 46 5.76 -0.97 0.09
CA ALA A 46 5.47 -2.00 -0.91
C ALA A 46 4.68 -3.16 -0.31
N GLY A 47 5.05 -3.61 0.89
CA GLY A 47 4.28 -4.60 1.65
C GLY A 47 2.86 -4.13 1.95
N PHE A 48 2.69 -2.86 2.33
CA PHE A 48 1.37 -2.26 2.51
C PHE A 48 0.53 -2.27 1.22
N GLY A 49 1.12 -1.91 0.08
CA GLY A 49 0.44 -1.95 -1.22
C GLY A 49 -0.08 -3.35 -1.58
N LEU A 50 0.71 -4.39 -1.31
CA LEU A 50 0.30 -5.79 -1.52
C LEU A 50 -0.83 -6.20 -0.57
N ALA A 51 -0.75 -5.80 0.71
CA ALA A 51 -1.78 -6.10 1.70
C ALA A 51 -3.14 -5.46 1.34
N VAL A 52 -3.12 -4.26 0.75
CA VAL A 52 -4.36 -3.58 0.30
C VAL A 52 -5.04 -4.33 -0.84
N ILE A 53 -4.29 -4.86 -1.82
CA ILE A 53 -4.87 -5.68 -2.89
C ILE A 53 -5.48 -6.96 -2.32
N ASP A 54 -4.75 -7.69 -1.47
CA ASP A 54 -5.27 -8.93 -0.86
C ASP A 54 -6.54 -8.67 -0.06
N MET A 55 -6.59 -7.55 0.68
CA MET A 55 -7.79 -7.11 1.39
C MET A 55 -8.96 -6.82 0.43
N GLU A 56 -8.71 -6.12 -0.68
CA GLU A 56 -9.73 -5.81 -1.69
C GLU A 56 -10.32 -7.09 -2.29
N GLU A 57 -9.48 -8.08 -2.61
CA GLU A 57 -9.92 -9.37 -3.15
C GLU A 57 -10.79 -10.14 -2.16
N ARG A 58 -10.37 -10.24 -0.89
CA ARG A 58 -11.17 -10.87 0.18
C ARG A 58 -12.52 -10.19 0.37
N LEU A 59 -12.55 -8.85 0.34
CA LEU A 59 -13.78 -8.07 0.48
C LEU A 59 -14.73 -8.28 -0.71
N ARG A 60 -14.21 -8.36 -1.94
CA ARG A 60 -15.00 -8.66 -3.13
C ARG A 60 -15.70 -10.00 -3.01
N VAL A 61 -14.96 -11.06 -2.67
CA VAL A 61 -15.51 -12.41 -2.47
C VAL A 61 -16.58 -12.39 -1.37
N TYR A 62 -16.30 -11.76 -0.24
CA TYR A 62 -17.26 -11.66 0.86
C TYR A 62 -18.57 -10.95 0.44
N ILE A 63 -18.48 -9.85 -0.31
CA ILE A 63 -19.66 -9.11 -0.79
C ILE A 63 -20.47 -9.96 -1.79
N GLU A 64 -19.79 -10.70 -2.68
CA GLU A 64 -20.45 -11.60 -3.63
C GLU A 64 -21.23 -12.71 -2.92
N GLU A 65 -20.63 -13.34 -1.90
CA GLU A 65 -21.29 -14.34 -1.06
C GLU A 65 -22.54 -13.78 -0.38
N GLN A 66 -22.44 -12.59 0.24
CA GLN A 66 -23.59 -11.94 0.88
C GLN A 66 -24.69 -11.56 -0.12
N THR A 67 -24.31 -11.13 -1.32
CA THR A 67 -25.26 -10.78 -2.38
C THR A 67 -26.01 -12.01 -2.88
N GLN A 68 -25.31 -13.13 -3.08
CA GLN A 68 -25.95 -14.40 -3.46
C GLN A 68 -26.84 -14.97 -2.35
N ALA A 69 -26.40 -14.89 -1.09
CA ALA A 69 -27.21 -15.31 0.05
C ALA A 69 -28.50 -14.48 0.18
N ARG A 70 -28.45 -13.19 -0.17
CA ARG A 70 -29.63 -12.31 -0.20
C ARG A 70 -30.54 -12.60 -1.39
N SER A 71 -29.98 -12.88 -2.58
CA SER A 71 -30.75 -13.22 -3.79
C SER A 71 -31.48 -14.56 -3.68
N ARG A 72 -30.98 -15.49 -2.86
CA ARG A 72 -31.63 -16.79 -2.57
C ARG A 72 -32.78 -16.72 -1.56
N LYS A 73 -33.01 -15.57 -0.90
CA LYS A 73 -34.14 -15.36 0.03
C LYS A 73 -35.26 -14.59 -0.67
#